data_AF-A0A0N0TT79-F1
#
_entry.id   AF-A0A0N0TT79-F1
#
_cell.length_a   1.000
_cell.length_b   1.000
_cell.length_c   1.000
_cell.angle_alpha   90.00
_cell.angle_beta   90.00
_cell.angle_gamma   90.00
#
_symmetry.space_group_name_H-M   'P 1'
#
loop_
_entity.id
_entity.type
_entity.pdbx_description
1 polymer ?
#
loop_
_entity_poly.entity_id
_entity_poly.type
_entity_poly.pdbx_seq_one_letter_code
_entity_poly.pdbx_strand_id
1 'polypeptide(L)'
;MPTVTLRLDDETRDELERVAQGRGLNVSTLLRTAIDELLGRDVDVPRVDTPRTLGMVERQSLALQHEVLRLLSDDQHDRDYHEQRARVLRHGFTTEYHGEFTAVHSELPPAEGELVMKILDMFTALEAALDRLDGESVAEMGIDADLLRFSGFDFNDPREARMADLAQYLIDDGRWTSLAHHFDNRHPEHAQGNSHMPVLDFYQRLLASFQAVVAERKKKSGRSAFDTYRLDLGDLRKVIAGTHDPDTRSTLTTPRTGGGEGQA
;
A
#
# COMPACT_ATOMS: atom_id res chain seq x y z
N MET A 1 9.28 1.87 25.98
CA MET A 1 7.97 1.16 25.97
C MET A 1 7.05 1.88 26.94
N PRO A 2 5.74 2.00 26.65
CA PRO A 2 4.78 2.54 27.60
C PRO A 2 4.70 1.66 28.86
N THR A 3 4.58 2.27 30.04
CA THR A 3 4.50 1.58 31.33
C THR A 3 3.05 1.52 31.80
N VAL A 4 2.59 0.33 32.20
CA VAL A 4 1.29 0.12 32.85
C VAL A 4 1.53 -0.19 34.32
N THR A 5 0.95 0.59 35.23
CA THR A 5 1.03 0.37 36.68
C THR A 5 -0.24 -0.33 37.16
N LEU A 6 -0.10 -1.53 37.71
CA LEU A 6 -1.21 -2.31 38.26
C LEU A 6 -1.16 -2.28 39.80
N ARG A 7 -2.31 -2.06 40.44
CA ARG A 7 -2.45 -2.23 41.90
C ARG A 7 -3.08 -3.58 42.17
N LEU A 8 -2.42 -4.36 43.01
CA LEU A 8 -2.82 -5.71 43.42
C LEU A 8 -2.85 -5.74 44.94
N ASP A 9 -3.72 -6.56 45.53
CA ASP A 9 -3.59 -6.94 46.93
C ASP A 9 -2.33 -7.80 47.15
N ASP A 10 -1.89 -7.87 48.42
CA ASP A 10 -0.67 -8.59 48.79
C ASP A 10 -0.77 -10.09 48.50
N GLU A 11 -1.96 -10.69 48.62
CA GLU A 11 -2.18 -12.12 48.36
C GLU A 11 -1.94 -12.45 46.89
N THR A 12 -2.55 -11.68 45.98
CA THR A 12 -2.39 -11.84 44.53
C THR A 12 -0.95 -11.59 44.10
N ARG A 13 -0.26 -10.58 44.69
CA ARG A 13 1.16 -10.33 44.41
C ARG A 13 2.02 -11.54 44.78
N ASP A 14 1.85 -12.06 46.00
CA ASP A 14 2.66 -13.16 46.52
C ASP A 14 2.43 -14.46 45.75
N GLU A 15 1.20 -14.69 45.27
CA GLU A 15 0.90 -15.82 44.39
C GLU A 15 1.58 -15.69 43.01
N LEU A 16 1.52 -14.51 42.38
CA LEU A 16 2.22 -14.26 41.11
C LEU A 16 3.74 -14.40 41.24
N GLU A 17 4.33 -13.95 42.34
CA GLU A 17 5.77 -14.14 42.61
C GLU A 17 6.13 -15.63 42.70
N ARG A 18 5.31 -16.41 43.40
CA ARG A 18 5.51 -17.85 43.53
C ARG A 18 5.42 -18.56 42.19
N VAL A 19 4.43 -18.22 41.36
CA VAL A 19 4.27 -18.76 40.01
C VAL A 19 5.45 -18.37 39.11
N ALA A 20 5.90 -17.12 39.18
CA ALA A 20 7.04 -16.64 38.39
C ALA A 20 8.33 -17.37 38.77
N GLN A 21 8.63 -17.48 40.07
CA GLN A 21 9.79 -18.21 40.57
C GLN A 21 9.75 -19.69 40.17
N GLY A 22 8.59 -20.34 40.25
CA GLY A 22 8.42 -21.73 39.82
C GLY A 22 8.73 -21.97 38.33
N ARG A 23 8.69 -20.91 37.51
CA ARG A 23 9.03 -20.93 36.09
C ARG A 23 10.40 -20.31 35.77
N GLY A 24 11.17 -19.90 36.80
CA GLY A 24 12.45 -19.20 36.62
C GLY A 24 12.31 -17.79 36.02
N LEU A 25 11.13 -17.18 36.14
CA LEU A 25 10.81 -15.86 35.60
C LEU A 25 10.63 -14.84 36.73
N ASN A 26 10.68 -13.55 36.41
CA ASN A 26 10.15 -12.51 37.28
C ASN A 26 8.67 -12.23 36.94
N VAL A 27 7.94 -11.59 37.86
CA VAL A 27 6.51 -11.29 37.69
C VAL A 27 6.25 -10.45 36.43
N SER A 28 7.13 -9.52 36.07
CA SER A 28 6.96 -8.71 34.86
C SER A 28 7.01 -9.55 33.59
N THR A 29 7.94 -10.50 33.51
CA THR A 29 8.05 -11.44 32.37
C THR A 29 6.85 -12.38 32.33
N LEU A 30 6.44 -12.92 33.49
CA LEU A 30 5.25 -13.77 33.59
C LEU A 30 3.99 -13.05 33.08
N LEU A 31 3.77 -11.81 33.55
CA LEU A 31 2.63 -10.99 33.14
C LEU A 31 2.70 -10.60 31.67
N ARG A 32 3.90 -10.29 31.14
CA ARG A 32 4.08 -10.01 29.71
C ARG A 32 3.68 -11.20 28.85
N THR A 33 4.20 -12.39 29.17
CA THR A 33 3.84 -13.62 28.46
C THR A 33 2.35 -13.92 28.58
N ALA A 34 1.75 -13.77 29.76
CA ALA A 34 0.30 -13.95 29.93
C ALA A 34 -0.53 -12.93 29.13
N ILE A 35 -0.07 -11.68 29.02
CA ILE A 35 -0.70 -10.66 28.17
C ILE A 35 -0.57 -11.03 26.69
N ASP A 36 0.60 -11.48 26.25
CA ASP A 36 0.83 -11.88 24.86
C ASP A 36 -0.03 -13.10 24.49
N GLU A 37 -0.13 -14.08 25.39
CA GLU A 37 -1.01 -15.24 25.28
C GLU A 37 -2.50 -14.85 25.26
N LEU A 38 -2.93 -13.98 26.19
CA LEU A 38 -4.30 -13.48 26.26
C LEU A 38 -4.70 -12.71 25.00
N LEU A 39 -3.78 -11.92 24.45
CA LEU A 39 -3.99 -11.18 23.20
C LEU A 39 -3.77 -12.06 21.96
N GLY A 40 -3.43 -13.33 22.15
CA GLY A 40 -3.16 -14.29 21.08
C GLY A 40 -2.03 -13.85 20.15
N ARG A 41 -1.05 -13.06 20.63
CA ARG A 41 0.06 -12.55 19.82
C ARG A 41 1.02 -13.64 19.34
N ASP A 42 1.05 -14.75 20.05
CA ASP A 42 1.84 -15.94 19.70
C ASP A 42 1.14 -16.85 18.68
N VAL A 43 -0.13 -16.55 18.34
CA VAL A 43 -0.87 -17.27 17.30
C VAL A 43 -0.60 -16.61 15.95
N ASP A 44 -0.03 -17.41 15.05
CA ASP A 44 0.14 -17.03 13.66
C ASP A 44 -1.24 -16.91 13.02
N VAL A 45 -1.60 -15.70 12.62
CA VAL A 45 -2.86 -15.43 11.92
C VAL A 45 -2.54 -15.28 10.44
N PRO A 46 -3.34 -15.87 9.53
CA PRO A 46 -3.06 -15.81 8.10
C PRO A 46 -2.93 -14.39 7.53
N ARG A 47 -3.48 -13.38 8.24
CA ARG A 47 -3.52 -11.99 7.81
C ARG A 47 -3.23 -11.04 8.96
N VAL A 48 -2.13 -10.27 8.86
CA VAL A 48 -1.60 -9.40 9.94
C VAL A 48 -2.54 -8.24 10.29
N ASP A 49 -3.35 -7.77 9.35
CA ASP A 49 -4.30 -6.66 9.48
C ASP A 49 -5.69 -7.10 9.97
N THR A 50 -5.91 -8.39 10.26
CA THR A 50 -7.17 -8.87 10.84
C THR A 50 -7.27 -8.54 12.33
N PRO A 51 -8.39 -7.97 12.80
CA PRO A 51 -8.65 -7.81 14.23
C PRO A 51 -8.63 -9.15 14.98
N ARG A 52 -7.78 -9.28 16.00
CA ARG A 52 -7.69 -10.50 16.83
C ARG A 52 -8.94 -10.73 17.69
N THR A 53 -9.72 -9.69 17.92
CA THR A 53 -10.98 -9.74 18.66
C THR A 53 -11.97 -8.73 18.11
N LEU A 54 -13.24 -8.96 18.39
CA LEU A 54 -14.37 -8.09 18.04
C LEU A 54 -15.28 -7.97 19.26
N GLY A 55 -15.82 -6.79 19.50
CA GLY A 55 -16.82 -6.54 20.53
C GLY A 55 -18.09 -7.37 20.29
N MET A 56 -18.85 -7.64 21.36
CA MET A 56 -20.10 -8.41 21.24
C MET A 56 -21.10 -7.79 20.27
N VAL A 57 -21.21 -6.46 20.26
CA VAL A 57 -22.10 -5.72 19.35
C VAL A 57 -21.64 -5.85 17.89
N GLU A 58 -20.34 -5.77 17.63
CA GLU A 58 -19.77 -5.92 16.29
C GLU A 58 -20.01 -7.34 15.76
N ARG A 59 -19.72 -8.36 16.58
CA ARG A 59 -19.97 -9.77 16.24
C ARG A 59 -21.44 -10.03 15.95
N GLN A 60 -22.34 -9.50 16.79
CA GLN A 60 -23.78 -9.65 16.58
C GLN A 60 -24.23 -8.93 15.30
N SER A 61 -23.70 -7.74 15.03
CA SER A 61 -24.06 -6.97 13.84
C SER A 61 -23.62 -7.67 12.56
N LEU A 62 -22.38 -8.18 12.51
CA LEU A 62 -21.86 -8.96 11.37
C LEU A 62 -22.61 -10.28 11.20
N ALA A 63 -22.93 -10.99 12.29
CA ALA A 63 -23.68 -12.23 12.21
C ALA A 63 -25.08 -12.01 11.63
N LEU A 64 -25.75 -10.91 12.02
CA LEU A 64 -27.04 -10.53 11.44
C LEU A 64 -26.92 -10.16 9.95
N GLN A 65 -25.85 -9.48 9.53
CA GLN A 65 -25.60 -9.19 8.11
C GLN A 65 -25.46 -10.47 7.29
N HIS A 66 -24.71 -11.46 7.79
CA HIS A 66 -24.61 -12.77 7.13
C HIS A 66 -25.95 -13.51 7.06
N GLU A 67 -26.78 -13.45 8.10
CA GLU A 67 -28.11 -14.05 8.03
C GLU A 67 -29.00 -13.39 6.98
N VAL A 68 -28.95 -12.05 6.88
CA VAL A 68 -29.66 -11.32 5.83
C VAL A 68 -29.15 -11.73 4.45
N LEU A 69 -27.84 -11.76 4.22
CA LEU A 69 -27.25 -12.19 2.95
C LEU A 69 -27.62 -13.64 2.60
N ARG A 70 -27.62 -14.54 3.58
CA ARG A 70 -28.08 -15.92 3.41
C ARG A 70 -29.55 -16.03 2.99
N LEU A 71 -30.41 -15.14 3.49
CA LEU A 71 -31.83 -15.12 3.14
C LEU A 71 -32.08 -14.48 1.75
N LEU A 72 -31.17 -13.63 1.29
CA LEU A 72 -31.25 -12.96 0.00
C LEU A 72 -30.61 -13.76 -1.14
N SER A 73 -29.69 -14.69 -0.84
CA SER A 73 -29.04 -15.50 -1.86
C SER A 73 -29.88 -16.71 -2.25
N ASP A 74 -30.03 -16.92 -3.55
CA ASP A 74 -30.61 -18.12 -4.15
C ASP A 74 -29.57 -19.23 -4.38
N ASP A 75 -28.27 -18.91 -4.25
CA ASP A 75 -27.17 -19.85 -4.45
C ASP A 75 -26.85 -20.62 -3.16
N GLN A 76 -26.79 -21.94 -3.23
CA GLN A 76 -26.59 -22.77 -2.04
C GLN A 76 -25.18 -22.60 -1.46
N HIS A 77 -24.16 -22.35 -2.29
CA HIS A 77 -22.79 -22.18 -1.82
C HIS A 77 -22.64 -20.88 -1.02
N ASP A 78 -23.20 -19.78 -1.52
CA ASP A 78 -23.26 -18.51 -0.80
C ASP A 78 -24.03 -18.64 0.52
N ARG A 79 -25.13 -19.40 0.51
CA ARG A 79 -25.92 -19.64 1.72
C ARG A 79 -25.13 -20.39 2.78
N ASP A 80 -24.42 -21.45 2.39
CA ASP A 80 -23.57 -22.23 3.29
C ASP A 80 -22.40 -21.41 3.82
N TYR A 81 -21.76 -20.60 2.95
CA TYR A 81 -20.71 -19.67 3.35
C TYR A 81 -21.21 -18.70 4.43
N HIS A 82 -22.33 -18.01 4.19
CA HIS A 82 -22.88 -17.05 5.14
C HIS A 82 -23.37 -17.70 6.45
N GLU A 83 -23.92 -18.91 6.38
CA GLU A 83 -24.28 -19.67 7.59
C GLU A 83 -23.04 -19.99 8.44
N GLN A 84 -21.95 -20.42 7.80
CA GLN A 84 -20.69 -20.69 8.47
C GLN A 84 -20.10 -19.42 9.09
N ARG A 85 -20.08 -18.29 8.37
CA ARG A 85 -19.57 -17.01 8.89
C ARG A 85 -20.37 -16.53 10.10
N ALA A 86 -21.71 -16.57 10.03
CA ALA A 86 -22.57 -16.24 11.17
C ALA A 86 -22.30 -17.14 12.40
N ARG A 87 -22.05 -18.44 12.19
CA ARG A 87 -21.69 -19.37 13.26
C ARG A 87 -20.35 -18.99 13.91
N VAL A 88 -19.31 -18.71 13.12
CA VAL A 88 -17.99 -18.27 13.60
C VAL A 88 -18.14 -17.05 14.51
N LEU A 89 -18.87 -16.04 14.05
CA LEU A 89 -19.09 -14.80 14.79
C LEU A 89 -19.89 -15.00 16.07
N ARG A 90 -20.92 -15.86 16.08
CA ARG A 90 -21.72 -16.14 17.28
C ARG A 90 -20.97 -16.90 18.36
N HIS A 91 -20.16 -17.87 17.97
CA HIS A 91 -19.42 -18.71 18.91
C HIS A 91 -18.08 -18.11 19.33
N GLY A 92 -17.56 -17.14 18.58
CA GLY A 92 -16.36 -16.40 18.94
C GLY A 92 -15.09 -17.16 18.60
N PHE A 93 -15.09 -17.86 17.46
CA PHE A 93 -13.91 -18.56 16.95
C PHE A 93 -12.93 -17.54 16.37
N THR A 94 -12.17 -16.89 17.24
CA THR A 94 -11.29 -15.75 16.91
C THR A 94 -10.22 -16.09 15.86
N THR A 95 -9.78 -17.34 15.79
CA THR A 95 -8.84 -17.82 14.75
C THR A 95 -9.43 -17.73 13.33
N GLU A 96 -10.75 -17.80 13.21
CA GLU A 96 -11.48 -17.79 11.92
C GLU A 96 -11.87 -16.39 11.47
N TYR A 97 -11.62 -15.34 12.27
CA TYR A 97 -12.04 -13.97 11.95
C TYR A 97 -11.37 -13.43 10.68
N HIS A 98 -10.20 -13.95 10.29
CA HIS A 98 -9.52 -13.55 9.05
C HIS A 98 -10.41 -13.73 7.80
N GLY A 99 -11.33 -14.70 7.82
CA GLY A 99 -12.29 -14.91 6.73
C GLY A 99 -13.35 -13.79 6.60
N GLU A 100 -13.63 -13.02 7.66
CA GLU A 100 -14.51 -11.85 7.60
C GLU A 100 -13.84 -10.67 6.85
N PHE A 101 -12.51 -10.59 6.94
CA PHE A 101 -11.72 -9.46 6.45
C PHE A 101 -10.92 -9.82 5.20
N THR A 102 -11.29 -10.90 4.50
CA THR A 102 -10.56 -11.32 3.28
C THR A 102 -10.66 -10.26 2.18
N ALA A 103 -11.81 -9.58 2.06
CA ALA A 103 -12.04 -8.52 1.08
C ALA A 103 -11.75 -7.10 1.61
N VAL A 104 -11.31 -6.96 2.85
CA VAL A 104 -11.03 -5.67 3.48
C VAL A 104 -9.53 -5.55 3.68
N HIS A 105 -8.94 -4.53 3.06
CA HIS A 105 -7.52 -4.27 3.15
C HIS A 105 -7.25 -3.10 4.09
N SER A 106 -6.06 -3.09 4.71
CA SER A 106 -5.58 -1.91 5.41
C SER A 106 -5.58 -0.69 4.50
N GLU A 107 -5.92 0.47 5.06
CA GLU A 107 -6.08 1.70 4.29
C GLU A 107 -4.78 2.10 3.58
N LEU A 108 -4.88 2.51 2.31
CA LEU A 108 -3.77 3.14 1.60
C LEU A 108 -3.70 4.62 2.00
N PRO A 109 -2.60 5.10 2.61
CA PRO A 109 -2.52 6.49 3.05
C PRO A 109 -2.68 7.47 1.87
N PRO A 110 -3.26 8.67 2.09
CA PRO A 110 -3.44 9.66 1.03
C PRO A 110 -2.16 10.02 0.28
N ALA A 111 -1.02 10.07 0.98
CA ALA A 111 0.29 10.34 0.38
C ALA A 111 0.72 9.25 -0.62
N GLU A 112 0.34 7.99 -0.37
CA GLU A 112 0.62 6.88 -1.28
C GLU A 112 -0.30 6.91 -2.49
N GLY A 113 -1.58 7.24 -2.29
CA GLY A 113 -2.49 7.49 -3.40
C GLY A 113 -2.03 8.64 -4.30
N GLU A 114 -1.56 9.75 -3.72
CA GLU A 114 -0.98 10.86 -4.47
C GLU A 114 0.28 10.45 -5.22
N LEU A 115 1.12 9.60 -4.62
CA LEU A 115 2.31 9.05 -5.28
C LEU A 115 1.94 8.21 -6.50
N VAL A 116 0.95 7.31 -6.39
CA VAL A 116 0.45 6.51 -7.52
C VAL A 116 0.00 7.43 -8.66
N MET A 117 -0.83 8.43 -8.38
CA MET A 117 -1.30 9.37 -9.39
C MET A 117 -0.15 10.12 -10.08
N LYS A 118 0.86 10.57 -9.32
CA LYS A 118 2.06 11.23 -9.88
C LYS A 118 2.90 10.29 -10.76
N ILE A 119 2.98 9.01 -10.39
CA ILE A 119 3.67 7.98 -11.18
C ILE A 119 2.93 7.76 -12.51
N LEU A 120 1.59 7.62 -12.47
CA LEU A 120 0.77 7.48 -13.68
C LEU A 120 0.86 8.70 -14.59
N ASP A 121 0.83 9.92 -14.04
CA ASP A 121 1.03 11.17 -14.78
C ASP A 121 2.39 11.20 -15.48
N MET A 122 3.44 10.84 -14.75
CA MET A 122 4.80 10.78 -15.29
C MET A 122 4.87 9.80 -16.45
N PHE A 123 4.45 8.55 -16.26
CA PHE A 123 4.55 7.53 -17.32
C PHE A 123 3.68 7.85 -18.53
N THR A 124 2.52 8.45 -18.33
CA THR A 124 1.68 8.93 -19.44
C THR A 124 2.41 9.95 -20.29
N ALA A 125 3.12 10.90 -19.66
CA ALA A 125 3.90 11.90 -20.39
C ALA A 125 5.14 11.29 -21.07
N LEU A 126 5.81 10.33 -20.40
CA LEU A 126 7.00 9.65 -20.93
C LEU A 126 6.66 8.77 -22.13
N GLU A 127 5.66 7.90 -22.03
CA GLU A 127 5.24 7.02 -23.13
C GLU A 127 4.73 7.83 -24.31
N ALA A 128 3.91 8.87 -24.07
CA ALA A 128 3.47 9.76 -25.13
C ALA A 128 4.63 10.52 -25.81
N ALA A 129 5.76 10.71 -25.13
CA ALA A 129 6.97 11.28 -25.72
C ALA A 129 7.77 10.26 -26.51
N LEU A 130 7.91 9.03 -25.99
CA LEU A 130 8.55 7.91 -26.70
C LEU A 130 7.84 7.58 -28.00
N ASP A 131 6.51 7.52 -27.98
CA ASP A 131 5.69 7.17 -29.17
C ASP A 131 5.77 8.23 -30.28
N ARG A 132 6.30 9.43 -29.98
CA ARG A 132 6.57 10.49 -30.97
C ARG A 132 7.96 10.40 -31.59
N LEU A 133 8.87 9.62 -31.01
CA LEU A 133 10.22 9.42 -31.54
C LEU A 133 10.21 8.31 -32.61
N ASP A 134 11.07 8.45 -33.62
CA ASP A 134 11.34 7.35 -34.54
C ASP A 134 12.32 6.33 -33.92
N GLY A 135 12.41 5.14 -34.52
CA GLY A 135 13.27 4.08 -34.02
C GLY A 135 14.76 4.45 -33.98
N GLU A 136 15.20 5.34 -34.88
CA GLU A 136 16.57 5.87 -34.89
C GLU A 136 16.82 6.76 -33.67
N SER A 137 15.92 7.70 -33.37
CA SER A 137 15.99 8.54 -32.17
C SER A 137 15.95 7.72 -30.87
N VAL A 138 15.16 6.65 -30.82
CA VAL A 138 15.11 5.74 -29.67
C VAL A 138 16.46 5.00 -29.52
N ALA A 139 17.03 4.50 -30.61
CA ALA A 139 18.35 3.86 -30.59
C ALA A 139 19.48 4.84 -30.20
N GLU A 140 19.39 6.11 -30.64
CA GLU A 140 20.32 7.19 -30.29
C GLU A 140 20.26 7.61 -28.82
N MET A 141 19.20 7.24 -28.09
CA MET A 141 19.09 7.49 -26.66
C MET A 141 20.26 6.85 -25.90
N GLY A 142 20.77 5.72 -26.39
CA GLY A 142 21.89 4.98 -25.81
C GLY A 142 21.58 4.39 -24.43
N ILE A 143 20.30 4.32 -24.07
CA ILE A 143 19.77 3.78 -22.83
C ILE A 143 18.52 2.98 -23.17
N ASP A 144 18.23 1.97 -22.36
CA ASP A 144 17.04 1.15 -22.50
C ASP A 144 15.75 2.00 -22.34
N ALA A 145 14.99 2.13 -23.43
CA ALA A 145 13.75 2.89 -23.47
C ALA A 145 12.63 2.25 -22.63
N ASP A 146 12.75 0.95 -22.32
CA ASP A 146 11.76 0.25 -21.49
C ASP A 146 11.77 0.78 -20.04
N LEU A 147 12.86 1.40 -19.59
CA LEU A 147 12.92 2.10 -18.29
C LEU A 147 11.99 3.32 -18.20
N LEU A 148 11.53 3.83 -19.34
CA LEU A 148 10.61 4.96 -19.44
C LEU A 148 9.17 4.53 -19.74
N ARG A 149 8.92 3.22 -19.86
CA ARG A 149 7.59 2.63 -19.97
C ARG A 149 7.12 2.17 -18.60
N PHE A 150 5.82 2.28 -18.34
CA PHE A 150 5.23 1.77 -17.12
C PHE A 150 5.32 0.25 -17.12
N SER A 151 5.71 -0.34 -15.99
CA SER A 151 5.86 -1.79 -15.86
C SER A 151 4.95 -2.38 -14.78
N GLY A 152 4.02 -1.60 -14.26
CA GLY A 152 3.17 -2.00 -13.15
C GLY A 152 3.83 -1.83 -11.79
N PHE A 153 3.45 -2.68 -10.83
CA PHE A 153 3.96 -2.70 -9.47
C PHE A 153 4.20 -4.16 -9.03
N ASP A 154 5.01 -4.39 -7.99
CA ASP A 154 5.26 -5.76 -7.53
C ASP A 154 4.09 -6.31 -6.71
N PHE A 155 3.46 -7.39 -7.18
CA PHE A 155 2.36 -8.03 -6.45
C PHE A 155 2.84 -8.84 -5.24
N ASN A 156 4.13 -9.13 -5.13
CA ASN A 156 4.71 -9.82 -3.98
C ASN A 156 5.04 -8.87 -2.83
N ASP A 157 5.16 -7.57 -3.09
CA ASP A 157 5.32 -6.56 -2.05
C ASP A 157 3.92 -6.02 -1.66
N PRO A 158 3.49 -6.17 -0.39
CA PRO A 158 2.14 -5.78 0.02
C PRO A 158 1.79 -4.31 -0.19
N ARG A 159 2.79 -3.42 -0.21
CA ARG A 159 2.61 -1.99 -0.43
C ARG A 159 2.44 -1.69 -1.91
N GLU A 160 3.31 -2.22 -2.74
CA GLU A 160 3.25 -2.11 -4.20
C GLU A 160 2.00 -2.79 -4.78
N ALA A 161 1.59 -3.95 -4.26
CA ALA A 161 0.35 -4.62 -4.65
C ALA A 161 -0.88 -3.71 -4.48
N ARG A 162 -0.99 -2.99 -3.35
CA ARG A 162 -2.08 -2.03 -3.14
C ARG A 162 -1.99 -0.80 -4.05
N MET A 163 -0.78 -0.41 -4.43
CA MET A 163 -0.58 0.66 -5.42
C MET A 163 -1.03 0.23 -6.81
N ALA A 164 -0.78 -1.03 -7.19
CA ALA A 164 -1.32 -1.64 -8.40
C ALA A 164 -2.84 -1.70 -8.38
N ASP A 165 -3.46 -2.16 -7.29
CA ASP A 165 -4.93 -2.19 -7.16
C ASP A 165 -5.54 -0.79 -7.36
N LEU A 166 -4.93 0.24 -6.77
CA LEU A 166 -5.37 1.63 -6.96
C LEU A 166 -5.17 2.08 -8.41
N ALA A 167 -4.02 1.76 -9.03
CA ALA A 167 -3.75 2.13 -10.41
C ALA A 167 -4.76 1.49 -11.38
N GLN A 168 -5.04 0.20 -11.22
CA GLN A 168 -6.07 -0.53 -11.96
C GLN A 168 -7.44 0.12 -11.78
N TYR A 169 -7.87 0.37 -10.55
CA TYR A 169 -9.14 1.02 -10.25
C TYR A 169 -9.28 2.38 -10.96
N LEU A 170 -8.23 3.21 -10.92
CA LEU A 170 -8.23 4.52 -11.57
C LEU A 170 -8.34 4.42 -13.09
N ILE A 171 -7.70 3.41 -13.67
CA ILE A 171 -7.73 3.13 -15.11
C ILE A 171 -9.09 2.62 -15.55
N ASP A 172 -9.69 1.70 -14.79
CA ASP A 172 -11.04 1.18 -15.04
C ASP A 172 -12.10 2.27 -14.92
N ASP A 173 -11.90 3.26 -14.04
CA ASP A 173 -12.72 4.48 -13.91
C ASP A 173 -12.51 5.48 -15.07
N GLY A 174 -11.68 5.13 -16.07
CA GLY A 174 -11.47 5.92 -17.28
C GLY A 174 -10.41 7.02 -17.16
N ARG A 175 -9.56 6.99 -16.11
CA ARG A 175 -8.42 7.91 -15.96
C ARG A 175 -7.15 7.25 -16.46
N TRP A 176 -6.22 7.99 -17.06
CA TRP A 176 -4.96 7.43 -17.61
C TRP A 176 -5.15 6.22 -18.55
N THR A 177 -6.21 6.23 -19.37
CA THR A 177 -6.55 5.13 -20.28
C THR A 177 -5.46 4.78 -21.29
N SER A 178 -4.50 5.67 -21.54
CA SER A 178 -3.29 5.36 -22.32
C SER A 178 -2.47 4.22 -21.72
N LEU A 179 -2.48 4.07 -20.40
CA LEU A 179 -1.75 3.02 -19.68
C LEU A 179 -2.55 1.72 -19.53
N ALA A 180 -3.79 1.66 -20.01
CA ALA A 180 -4.67 0.49 -19.81
C ALA A 180 -4.10 -0.81 -20.41
N HIS A 181 -3.30 -0.70 -21.47
CA HIS A 181 -2.67 -1.86 -22.11
C HIS A 181 -1.71 -2.62 -21.18
N HIS A 182 -1.13 -1.96 -20.18
CA HIS A 182 -0.26 -2.61 -19.18
C HIS A 182 -1.01 -3.55 -18.25
N PHE A 183 -2.32 -3.37 -18.14
CA PHE A 183 -3.19 -4.16 -17.27
C PHE A 183 -4.04 -5.18 -18.04
N ASP A 184 -3.95 -5.18 -19.38
CA ASP A 184 -4.74 -6.09 -20.23
C ASP A 184 -4.20 -7.53 -20.12
N ASN A 185 -5.12 -8.48 -19.99
CA ASN A 185 -4.82 -9.91 -19.96
C ASN A 185 -4.51 -10.50 -21.35
N ARG A 186 -4.69 -9.72 -22.42
CA ARG A 186 -4.38 -10.10 -23.80
C ARG A 186 -2.90 -9.95 -24.16
N HIS A 187 -2.14 -9.28 -23.31
CA HIS A 187 -0.71 -8.99 -23.49
C HIS A 187 0.09 -9.64 -22.34
N PRO A 188 0.43 -10.93 -22.45
CA PRO A 188 1.17 -11.66 -21.42
C PRO A 188 2.49 -10.99 -21.03
N GLU A 189 3.09 -10.22 -21.96
CA GLU A 189 4.30 -9.44 -21.76
C GLU A 189 4.18 -8.37 -20.66
N HIS A 190 2.97 -7.91 -20.33
CA HIS A 190 2.74 -6.88 -19.31
C HIS A 190 2.28 -7.46 -17.96
N ALA A 191 2.13 -8.78 -17.87
CA ALA A 191 1.77 -9.51 -16.65
C ALA A 191 0.61 -8.88 -15.85
N GLN A 192 -0.33 -8.22 -16.55
CA GLN A 192 -1.49 -7.54 -15.97
C GLN A 192 -1.11 -6.50 -14.89
N GLY A 193 -0.04 -5.74 -15.13
CA GLY A 193 0.44 -4.70 -14.22
C GLY A 193 1.30 -5.24 -13.07
N ASN A 194 1.76 -6.49 -13.14
CA ASN A 194 2.72 -7.05 -12.20
C ASN A 194 4.16 -6.88 -12.72
N SER A 195 4.96 -6.07 -12.04
CA SER A 195 6.36 -5.86 -12.42
C SER A 195 7.27 -7.06 -12.14
N HIS A 196 6.81 -8.03 -11.34
CA HIS A 196 7.60 -9.17 -10.83
C HIS A 196 8.84 -8.80 -9.99
N MET A 197 9.05 -7.52 -9.70
CA MET A 197 10.16 -7.02 -8.89
C MET A 197 9.82 -5.66 -8.28
N PRO A 198 10.34 -5.32 -7.08
CA PRO A 198 10.09 -4.02 -6.46
C PRO A 198 10.60 -2.87 -7.36
N VAL A 199 9.69 -1.97 -7.75
CA VAL A 199 9.99 -0.85 -8.68
C VAL A 199 9.81 0.52 -8.03
N LEU A 200 9.18 0.60 -6.87
CA LEU A 200 8.75 1.88 -6.29
C LEU A 200 9.92 2.84 -6.03
N ASP A 201 11.03 2.33 -5.52
CA ASP A 201 12.26 3.10 -5.30
C ASP A 201 12.80 3.71 -6.60
N PHE A 202 12.71 2.98 -7.70
CA PHE A 202 13.11 3.46 -9.02
C PHE A 202 12.13 4.52 -9.53
N TYR A 203 10.82 4.28 -9.44
CA TYR A 203 9.79 5.23 -9.85
C TYR A 203 9.90 6.55 -9.10
N GLN A 204 10.23 6.55 -7.81
CA GLN A 204 10.42 7.78 -7.04
C GLN A 204 11.62 8.59 -7.53
N ARG A 205 12.74 7.94 -7.86
CA ARG A 205 13.92 8.62 -8.44
C ARG A 205 13.62 9.17 -9.83
N LEU A 206 12.92 8.37 -10.65
CA LEU A 206 12.49 8.78 -11.98
C LEU A 206 11.54 9.98 -11.91
N LEU A 207 10.60 9.97 -10.97
CA LEU A 207 9.65 11.06 -10.72
C LEU A 207 10.36 12.34 -10.31
N ALA A 208 11.34 12.28 -9.41
CA ALA A 208 12.13 13.45 -9.03
C ALA A 208 12.88 14.04 -10.24
N SER A 209 13.50 13.19 -11.06
CA SER A 209 14.20 13.60 -12.28
C SER A 209 13.25 14.21 -13.32
N PHE A 210 12.11 13.57 -13.56
CA PHE A 210 11.05 14.07 -14.44
C PHE A 210 10.54 15.44 -14.00
N GLN A 211 10.26 15.62 -12.71
CA GLN A 211 9.81 16.89 -12.17
C GLN A 211 10.85 18.01 -12.33
N ALA A 212 12.15 17.69 -12.20
CA ALA A 212 13.22 18.64 -12.43
C ALA A 212 13.27 19.12 -13.89
N VAL A 213 13.15 18.20 -14.85
CA VAL A 213 13.09 18.51 -16.29
C VAL A 213 11.85 19.35 -16.63
N VAL A 214 10.67 18.94 -16.14
CA VAL A 214 9.42 19.68 -16.31
C VAL A 214 9.52 21.10 -15.73
N ALA A 215 10.14 21.27 -14.55
CA ALA A 215 10.35 22.57 -13.94
C ALA A 215 11.31 23.46 -14.75
N GLU A 216 12.38 22.90 -15.32
CA GLU A 216 13.29 23.60 -16.23
C GLU A 216 12.53 24.11 -17.47
N ARG A 217 11.71 23.26 -18.09
CA ARG A 217 10.88 23.62 -19.24
C ARG A 217 9.84 24.68 -18.92
N LYS A 218 9.19 24.59 -17.76
CA LYS A 218 8.21 25.60 -17.32
C LYS A 218 8.82 27.00 -17.18
N LYS A 219 10.09 27.09 -16.78
CA LYS A 219 10.84 28.35 -16.72
C LYS A 219 11.16 28.89 -18.12
N LYS A 220 11.43 28.02 -19.10
CA LYS A 220 11.79 28.38 -20.48
C LYS A 220 10.59 28.72 -21.38
N SER A 221 9.47 28.00 -21.23
CA SER A 221 8.33 28.02 -22.17
C SER A 221 7.28 29.09 -21.89
N GLY A 222 7.40 29.86 -20.79
CA GLY A 222 6.50 30.99 -20.53
C GLY A 222 5.00 30.64 -20.57
N ARG A 223 4.52 29.94 -19.53
CA ARG A 223 3.09 29.63 -19.24
C ARG A 223 2.35 28.62 -20.16
N SER A 224 2.93 28.14 -21.26
CA SER A 224 2.29 27.06 -22.04
C SER A 224 2.38 25.71 -21.30
N ALA A 225 1.28 25.29 -20.67
CA ALA A 225 1.20 23.97 -20.01
C ALA A 225 1.39 22.82 -21.01
N PHE A 226 0.91 23.00 -22.25
CA PHE A 226 1.00 22.00 -23.31
C PHE A 226 2.45 21.74 -23.73
N ASP A 227 3.27 22.79 -23.88
CA ASP A 227 4.69 22.65 -24.27
C ASP A 227 5.57 22.11 -23.14
N THR A 228 5.10 22.20 -21.91
CA THR A 228 5.84 21.74 -20.72
C THR A 228 5.98 20.21 -20.72
N TYR A 229 4.94 19.47 -21.13
CA TYR A 229 4.93 18.00 -21.16
C TYR A 229 5.32 17.40 -22.53
N ARG A 230 5.57 18.26 -23.53
CA ARG A 230 6.05 17.83 -24.85
C ARG A 230 7.56 17.60 -24.81
N LEU A 231 7.97 16.55 -24.09
CA LEU A 231 9.37 16.16 -23.94
C LEU A 231 9.98 15.73 -25.28
N ASP A 232 11.26 16.07 -25.48
CA ASP A 232 12.10 15.64 -26.60
C ASP A 232 13.16 14.60 -26.17
N LEU A 233 13.93 14.09 -27.12
CA LEU A 233 14.98 13.09 -26.85
C LEU A 233 16.00 13.57 -25.80
N GLY A 234 16.35 14.86 -25.80
CA GLY A 234 17.27 15.45 -24.83
C GLY A 234 16.69 15.45 -23.43
N ASP A 235 15.40 15.76 -23.30
CA ASP A 235 14.68 15.69 -22.03
C ASP A 235 14.61 14.25 -21.51
N LEU A 236 14.26 13.27 -22.34
CA LEU A 236 14.18 11.86 -21.93
C LEU A 236 15.53 11.34 -21.41
N ARG A 237 16.64 11.69 -22.08
CA ARG A 237 18.00 11.37 -21.62
C ARG A 237 18.32 11.99 -20.26
N LYS A 238 17.90 13.23 -20.01
CA LYS A 238 18.06 13.88 -18.70
C LYS A 238 17.26 13.17 -17.63
N VAL A 239 16.02 12.78 -17.93
CA VAL A 239 15.15 12.06 -16.99
C VAL A 239 15.82 10.77 -16.52
N ILE A 240 16.31 9.93 -17.44
CA ILE A 240 16.98 8.69 -17.04
C ILE A 240 18.30 8.96 -16.31
N ALA A 241 19.15 9.86 -16.83
CA ALA A 241 20.44 10.17 -16.22
C ALA A 241 20.31 10.64 -14.75
N GLY A 242 19.27 11.41 -14.44
CA GLY A 242 19.01 11.89 -13.08
C GLY A 242 18.64 10.80 -12.08
N THR A 243 18.23 9.61 -12.52
CA THR A 243 17.92 8.49 -11.60
C THR A 243 19.14 7.89 -10.91
N HIS A 244 20.34 8.14 -11.45
CA HIS A 244 21.61 7.70 -10.87
C HIS A 244 22.27 8.76 -9.97
N ASP A 245 21.68 9.96 -9.88
CA ASP A 245 22.20 11.05 -9.04
C ASP A 245 21.75 10.85 -7.58
N PRO A 246 22.69 10.70 -6.61
CA PRO A 246 22.36 10.50 -5.20
C PRO A 246 21.55 11.64 -4.55
N ASP A 247 21.53 12.84 -5.14
CA ASP A 247 20.83 14.02 -4.57
C ASP A 247 19.31 14.04 -4.84
N THR A 248 18.79 13.13 -5.67
CA THR A 248 17.34 13.04 -5.98
C THR A 248 16.46 12.62 -4.81
N ARG A 249 17.04 12.08 -3.72
CA ARG A 249 16.30 11.62 -2.52
C ARG A 249 15.66 12.75 -1.68
N SER A 250 16.16 13.98 -1.79
CA SER A 250 15.85 15.05 -0.83
C SER A 250 14.55 15.82 -1.06
N THR A 251 13.83 15.59 -2.17
CA THR A 251 12.74 16.49 -2.58
C THR A 251 11.32 15.97 -2.30
N LEU A 252 11.16 14.71 -1.88
CA LEU A 252 9.84 14.08 -1.68
C LEU A 252 9.40 13.94 -0.21
N THR A 253 10.19 14.40 0.77
CA THR A 253 9.86 14.29 2.20
C THR A 253 9.28 15.59 2.76
N THR A 254 7.94 15.66 2.78
CA THR A 254 7.05 16.52 3.62
C THR A 254 7.12 18.07 3.52
N PRO A 255 5.96 18.76 3.63
CA PRO A 255 5.94 20.21 3.80
C PRO A 255 6.49 20.58 5.19
N ARG A 256 7.40 21.55 5.24
CA ARG A 256 7.78 22.24 6.47
C ARG A 256 6.51 22.81 7.11
N THR A 257 6.10 22.25 8.24
CA THR A 257 5.29 22.97 9.23
C THR A 257 6.11 24.17 9.69
N GLY A 258 5.83 25.32 9.11
CA GLY A 258 6.30 26.62 9.58
C GLY A 258 5.59 26.96 10.89
N GLY A 259 6.11 26.47 12.00
CA GLY A 259 5.82 27.03 13.32
C GLY A 259 6.51 28.39 13.42
N GLY A 260 5.74 29.46 13.21
CA GLY A 260 6.16 30.81 13.54
C GLY A 260 6.12 31.00 15.05
N GLU A 261 7.28 31.03 15.68
CA GLU A 261 7.46 31.68 16.97
C GLU A 261 7.57 33.20 16.75
N GLY A 262 6.82 33.96 17.57
CA GLY A 262 7.13 35.34 17.92
C GLY A 262 6.19 36.41 17.35
N GLN A 263 5.24 36.88 18.16
CA GLN A 263 5.32 38.20 18.83
C GLN A 263 4.01 38.56 19.57
N ALA A 264 4.22 39.14 20.77
CA ALA A 264 3.31 39.81 21.71
C ALA A 264 2.71 38.94 22.83
#